data_AF-A0A969P4H6-F1
#
_entry.id   AF-A0A969P4H6-F1
#
_cell.length_a   1.000
_cell.length_b   1.000
_cell.length_c   1.000
_cell.angle_alpha   90.00
_cell.angle_beta   90.00
_cell.angle_gamma   90.00
#
_symmetry.space_group_name_H-M   'P 1'
#
loop_
_entity.id
_entity.type
_entity.pdbx_description
1 polymer ?
#
loop_
_entity_poly.entity_id
_entity_poly.type
_entity_poly.pdbx_seq_one_letter_code
_entity_poly.pdbx_strand_id
1 'polypeptide(L)'
;MLASSTHDTKRSEDVRARINVLSEIPNEWEEHLQTWHQMNGDRKTVVEGDLAPDYNDEYLLYQTLVGAWPLEFLNELWELSDEQSNAWNTFRERIIAYMHKATREAKVHTSWVNPRQDYDAAVNHFVYQVLSYDPDDPFLKSMRSFAQRVSFYGQLNSLAQTLLKLTSPGVPDIYQGSELWDLSLVDPDNRRPVDYAHRRALLSDLQQRTASTHDNRGSLMQELLATPNDGRMKLYLMHQVLTFRRQHQAVFGRSQYQPLSASGAKAEHVCAFARNLPDQSMIVAVPVLVVGLTNGVVQQPLGQQVWGDTWLALPDVAVGTQYRHVFTGEQVTVDQWDTPHPGPSPKEGEGSMWGQQVCRWQASFIHARWHCLSVWTYNRPIR
;
A
#
# COMPACT_ATOMS: atom_id res chain seq x y z
N MET A 1 -5.06 1.39 20.64
CA MET A 1 -4.68 0.32 19.69
C MET A 1 -4.75 0.91 18.28
N LEU A 2 -3.77 0.63 17.42
CA LEU A 2 -3.78 1.05 16.01
C LEU A 2 -3.95 -0.20 15.15
N ALA A 3 -5.19 -0.51 14.77
CA ALA A 3 -5.54 -1.70 14.00
C ALA A 3 -5.98 -1.32 12.58
N SER A 4 -5.57 -2.11 11.60
CA SER A 4 -5.97 -1.97 10.19
C SER A 4 -6.73 -3.19 9.67
N SER A 5 -6.55 -4.37 10.27
CA SER A 5 -7.35 -5.56 9.96
C SER A 5 -7.72 -6.27 11.25
N THR A 6 -8.88 -6.92 11.27
CA THR A 6 -9.34 -7.76 12.39
C THR A 6 -10.21 -8.90 11.84
N HIS A 7 -10.57 -9.86 12.71
CA HIS A 7 -11.52 -10.92 12.39
C HIS A 7 -12.94 -10.42 12.00
N ASP A 8 -13.26 -9.15 12.28
CA ASP A 8 -14.56 -8.54 11.97
C ASP A 8 -14.52 -7.52 10.83
N THR A 9 -13.33 -7.16 10.35
CA THR A 9 -13.21 -6.24 9.21
C THR A 9 -13.83 -6.84 7.94
N LYS A 10 -14.56 -6.00 7.18
CA LYS A 10 -15.28 -6.44 5.96
C LYS A 10 -14.35 -6.78 4.79
N ARG A 11 -13.18 -6.17 4.76
CA ARG A 11 -12.09 -6.36 3.80
C ARG A 11 -10.79 -6.12 4.56
N SER A 12 -9.75 -6.89 4.31
CA SER A 12 -8.42 -6.68 4.90
C SER A 12 -7.80 -5.34 4.49
N GLU A 13 -6.71 -4.95 5.16
CA GLU A 13 -5.98 -3.72 4.86
C GLU A 13 -5.47 -3.64 3.42
N ASP A 14 -4.99 -4.74 2.84
CA ASP A 14 -4.40 -4.71 1.49
C ASP A 14 -5.47 -4.70 0.39
N VAL A 15 -6.64 -5.32 0.62
CA VAL A 15 -7.80 -5.17 -0.27
C VAL A 15 -8.24 -3.71 -0.31
N ARG A 16 -8.34 -3.05 0.86
CA ARG A 16 -8.72 -1.63 0.92
C ARG A 16 -7.65 -0.73 0.32
N ALA A 17 -6.37 -1.04 0.53
CA ALA A 17 -5.26 -0.27 -0.06
C ALA A 17 -5.30 -0.27 -1.60
N ARG A 18 -5.68 -1.41 -2.20
CA ARG A 18 -5.95 -1.52 -3.65
C ARG A 18 -7.19 -0.76 -4.09
N ILE A 19 -8.32 -0.94 -3.42
CA ILE A 19 -9.57 -0.24 -3.79
C ILE A 19 -9.41 1.28 -3.70
N ASN A 20 -8.63 1.79 -2.73
CA ASN A 20 -8.38 3.23 -2.60
C ASN A 20 -7.67 3.84 -3.83
N VAL A 21 -6.92 3.06 -4.61
CA VAL A 21 -6.29 3.51 -5.86
C VAL A 21 -7.34 4.02 -6.85
N LEU A 22 -8.55 3.43 -6.85
CA LEU A 22 -9.63 3.82 -7.77
C LEU A 22 -10.03 5.29 -7.62
N SER A 23 -9.83 5.89 -6.44
CA SER A 23 -10.09 7.32 -6.21
C SER A 23 -9.11 8.26 -6.90
N GLU A 24 -7.93 7.78 -7.30
CA GLU A 24 -6.95 8.55 -8.07
C GLU A 24 -7.16 8.42 -9.59
N ILE A 25 -7.93 7.42 -10.03
CA ILE A 25 -8.20 7.11 -11.44
C ILE A 25 -9.71 6.94 -11.73
N PRO A 26 -10.59 7.87 -11.30
CA PRO A 26 -12.04 7.68 -11.38
C PRO A 26 -12.54 7.53 -12.82
N ASN A 27 -11.96 8.25 -13.78
CA ASN A 27 -12.37 8.16 -15.20
C ASN A 27 -11.98 6.82 -15.82
N GLU A 28 -10.74 6.36 -15.59
CA GLU A 28 -10.27 5.04 -16.06
C GLU A 28 -11.13 3.92 -15.44
N TRP A 29 -11.48 4.06 -14.15
CA TRP A 29 -12.37 3.14 -13.46
C TRP A 29 -13.78 3.09 -14.08
N GLU A 30 -14.37 4.25 -14.39
CA GLU A 30 -15.67 4.34 -15.05
C GLU A 30 -15.67 3.67 -16.43
N GLU A 31 -14.64 3.91 -17.24
CA GLU A 31 -14.49 3.28 -18.57
C GLU A 31 -14.42 1.74 -18.46
N HIS A 32 -13.67 1.22 -17.50
CA HIS A 32 -13.60 -0.21 -17.23
C HIS A 32 -14.95 -0.78 -16.80
N LEU A 33 -15.68 -0.11 -15.91
CA LEU A 33 -17.01 -0.53 -15.48
C LEU A 33 -18.00 -0.63 -16.64
N GLN A 34 -18.05 0.38 -17.50
CA GLN A 34 -18.93 0.39 -18.67
C GLN A 34 -18.57 -0.76 -19.63
N THR A 35 -17.28 -0.96 -19.85
CA THR A 35 -16.76 -2.03 -20.72
C THR A 35 -17.08 -3.41 -20.17
N TRP A 36 -16.81 -3.66 -18.89
CA TRP A 36 -17.05 -4.96 -18.26
C TRP A 36 -18.54 -5.28 -18.14
N HIS A 37 -19.37 -4.27 -17.87
CA HIS A 37 -20.82 -4.41 -17.89
C HIS A 37 -21.32 -4.93 -19.25
N GLN A 38 -20.80 -4.36 -20.36
CA GLN A 38 -21.14 -4.81 -21.70
C GLN A 38 -20.62 -6.23 -21.98
N MET A 39 -19.35 -6.51 -21.67
CA MET A 39 -18.73 -7.83 -21.88
C MET A 39 -19.45 -8.96 -21.14
N ASN A 40 -19.96 -8.68 -19.95
CA ASN A 40 -20.65 -9.66 -19.11
C ASN A 40 -22.18 -9.62 -19.25
N GLY A 41 -22.74 -8.78 -20.13
CA GLY A 41 -24.19 -8.60 -20.27
C GLY A 41 -24.94 -9.90 -20.52
N ASP A 42 -24.44 -10.75 -21.43
CA ASP A 42 -25.05 -12.03 -21.79
C ASP A 42 -24.97 -13.09 -20.67
N ARG A 43 -24.18 -12.85 -19.61
CA ARG A 43 -24.05 -13.71 -18.44
C ARG A 43 -25.11 -13.41 -17.38
N LYS A 44 -25.79 -12.26 -17.49
CA LYS A 44 -26.80 -11.83 -16.52
C LYS A 44 -28.15 -12.52 -16.78
N THR A 45 -28.90 -12.74 -15.72
CA THR A 45 -30.27 -13.27 -15.79
C THR A 45 -31.26 -12.24 -15.26
N VAL A 46 -32.49 -12.26 -15.78
CA VAL A 46 -33.61 -11.48 -15.23
C VAL A 46 -34.41 -12.38 -14.29
N VAL A 47 -34.57 -11.95 -13.04
CA VAL A 47 -35.31 -12.64 -11.98
C VAL A 47 -36.44 -11.73 -11.50
N GLU A 48 -37.69 -12.14 -11.73
CA GLU A 48 -38.90 -11.38 -11.38
C GLU A 48 -38.92 -9.92 -11.86
N GLY A 49 -38.24 -9.63 -12.98
CA GLY A 49 -38.17 -8.30 -13.59
C GLY A 49 -36.90 -7.51 -13.29
N ASP A 50 -36.07 -7.98 -12.35
CA ASP A 50 -34.79 -7.36 -11.99
C ASP A 50 -33.60 -8.10 -12.61
N LEU A 51 -32.55 -7.37 -12.98
CA LEU A 51 -31.28 -7.99 -13.35
C LEU A 51 -30.63 -8.60 -12.11
N ALA A 52 -30.05 -9.79 -12.26
CA ALA A 52 -29.29 -10.48 -11.23
C ALA A 52 -27.89 -10.86 -11.76
N PRO A 53 -26.81 -10.25 -11.22
CA PRO A 53 -26.81 -9.16 -10.24
C PRO A 53 -27.35 -7.85 -10.84
N ASP A 54 -27.96 -7.04 -9.98
CA ASP A 54 -28.31 -5.66 -10.32
C ASP A 54 -27.04 -4.79 -10.53
N TYR A 55 -27.23 -3.52 -10.89
CA TYR A 55 -26.09 -2.62 -11.15
C TYR A 55 -25.21 -2.37 -9.93
N ASN A 56 -25.79 -2.34 -8.72
CA ASN A 56 -25.05 -2.04 -7.50
C ASN A 56 -24.27 -3.27 -7.02
N ASP A 57 -24.87 -4.45 -7.11
CA ASP A 57 -24.23 -5.74 -6.82
C ASP A 57 -23.10 -6.01 -7.82
N GLU A 58 -23.28 -5.70 -9.10
CA GLU A 58 -22.23 -5.82 -10.11
C GLU A 58 -21.07 -4.85 -9.84
N TYR A 59 -21.37 -3.58 -9.52
CA TYR A 59 -20.34 -2.60 -9.16
C TYR A 59 -19.52 -3.05 -7.94
N LEU A 60 -20.20 -3.60 -6.92
CA LEU A 60 -19.58 -4.18 -5.75
C LEU A 60 -18.68 -5.37 -6.10
N LEU A 61 -19.13 -6.24 -7.00
CA LEU A 61 -18.33 -7.37 -7.49
C LEU A 61 -17.05 -6.88 -8.13
N TYR A 62 -17.10 -5.93 -9.06
CA TYR A 62 -15.91 -5.46 -9.77
C TYR A 62 -14.90 -4.78 -8.83
N GLN A 63 -15.34 -3.98 -7.85
CA GLN A 63 -14.45 -3.46 -6.81
C GLN A 63 -13.80 -4.59 -5.99
N THR A 64 -14.57 -5.63 -5.68
CA THR A 64 -14.10 -6.78 -4.90
C THR A 64 -13.08 -7.59 -5.69
N LEU A 65 -13.31 -7.83 -6.99
CA LEU A 65 -12.38 -8.51 -7.88
C LEU A 65 -11.05 -7.77 -7.96
N VAL A 66 -11.07 -6.46 -8.22
CA VAL A 66 -9.85 -5.64 -8.30
C VAL A 66 -9.10 -5.62 -6.96
N GLY A 67 -9.83 -5.50 -5.85
CA GLY A 67 -9.23 -5.48 -4.51
C GLY A 67 -8.61 -6.83 -4.11
N ALA A 68 -9.30 -7.94 -4.38
CA ALA A 68 -8.90 -9.28 -3.92
C ALA A 68 -8.22 -10.14 -4.99
N TRP A 69 -7.94 -9.62 -6.19
CA TRP A 69 -7.33 -10.37 -7.29
C TRP A 69 -6.02 -11.03 -6.83
N PRO A 70 -5.85 -12.35 -7.01
CA PRO A 70 -4.68 -13.04 -6.47
C PRO A 70 -3.40 -12.59 -7.17
N LEU A 71 -2.33 -12.45 -6.39
CA LEU A 71 -1.04 -11.93 -6.86
C LEU A 71 -0.38 -12.86 -7.88
N GLU A 72 -0.58 -14.17 -7.72
CA GLU A 72 -0.10 -15.23 -8.59
C GLU A 72 -0.74 -15.22 -9.98
N PHE A 73 -1.90 -14.58 -10.15
CA PHE A 73 -2.62 -14.44 -11.42
C PHE A 73 -2.56 -13.02 -11.99
N LEU A 74 -1.63 -12.20 -11.50
CA LEU A 74 -1.41 -10.89 -12.10
C LEU A 74 -0.73 -11.01 -13.45
N ASN A 75 0.24 -11.91 -13.62
CA ASN A 75 0.93 -12.08 -14.90
C ASN A 75 0.14 -12.99 -15.83
N GLU A 76 0.34 -12.81 -17.14
CA GLU A 76 -0.29 -13.66 -18.15
C GLU A 76 0.22 -15.09 -18.03
N LEU A 77 -0.71 -16.03 -17.94
CA LEU A 77 -0.46 -17.46 -17.94
C LEU A 77 -1.23 -18.06 -19.11
N TRP A 78 -0.53 -18.81 -19.96
CA TRP A 78 -1.14 -19.47 -21.11
C TRP A 78 -1.93 -20.71 -20.68
N GLU A 79 -1.35 -21.49 -19.76
CA GLU A 79 -1.96 -22.68 -19.18
C GLU A 79 -1.70 -22.67 -17.67
N LEU A 80 -2.72 -23.07 -16.89
CA LEU A 80 -2.58 -23.25 -15.45
C LEU A 80 -2.11 -24.68 -15.16
N SER A 81 -1.16 -24.83 -14.25
CA SER A 81 -0.90 -26.13 -13.61
C SER A 81 -2.11 -26.60 -12.80
N ASP A 82 -2.14 -27.87 -12.38
CA ASP A 82 -3.20 -28.38 -11.50
C ASP A 82 -3.29 -27.57 -10.19
N GLU A 83 -2.15 -27.19 -9.62
CA GLU A 83 -2.08 -26.36 -8.43
C GLU A 83 -2.67 -24.96 -8.67
N GLN A 84 -2.33 -24.33 -9.80
CA GLN A 84 -2.86 -23.03 -10.17
C GLN A 84 -4.36 -23.09 -10.50
N SER A 85 -4.82 -24.16 -11.13
CA SER A 85 -6.24 -24.39 -11.39
C SER A 85 -7.03 -24.51 -10.09
N ASN A 86 -6.47 -25.25 -9.10
CA ASN A 86 -7.06 -25.34 -7.77
C ASN A 86 -7.07 -24.00 -7.03
N ALA A 87 -6.00 -23.21 -7.14
CA ALA A 87 -5.93 -21.86 -6.56
C ALA A 87 -6.94 -20.90 -7.21
N TRP A 88 -7.12 -20.97 -8.53
CA TRP A 88 -8.14 -20.18 -9.25
C TRP A 88 -9.56 -20.57 -8.84
N ASN A 89 -9.85 -21.87 -8.75
CA ASN A 89 -11.13 -22.37 -8.27
C ASN A 89 -11.41 -21.91 -6.83
N THR A 90 -10.40 -21.97 -5.96
CA THR A 90 -10.49 -21.46 -4.59
C THR A 90 -10.80 -19.96 -4.59
N PHE A 91 -10.15 -19.16 -5.43
CA PHE A 91 -10.45 -17.74 -5.56
C PHE A 91 -11.89 -17.50 -6.01
N ARG A 92 -12.35 -18.20 -7.05
CA ARG A 92 -13.74 -18.11 -7.52
C ARG A 92 -14.75 -18.43 -6.42
N GLU A 93 -14.54 -19.51 -5.66
CA GLU A 93 -15.40 -19.90 -4.55
C GLU A 93 -15.44 -18.83 -3.44
N ARG A 94 -14.31 -18.19 -3.14
CA ARG A 94 -14.25 -17.07 -2.19
C ARG A 94 -15.10 -15.88 -2.65
N ILE A 95 -15.06 -15.55 -3.94
CA ILE A 95 -15.86 -14.44 -4.49
C ILE A 95 -17.36 -14.80 -4.49
N ILE A 96 -17.72 -16.04 -4.85
CA ILE A 96 -19.11 -16.52 -4.76
C ILE A 96 -19.64 -16.40 -3.33
N ALA A 97 -18.88 -16.91 -2.35
CA ALA A 97 -19.26 -16.85 -0.93
C ALA A 97 -19.36 -15.40 -0.43
N TYR A 98 -18.45 -14.52 -0.86
CA TYR A 98 -18.52 -13.10 -0.53
C TYR A 98 -19.79 -12.45 -1.08
N MET A 99 -20.10 -12.65 -2.37
CA MET A 99 -21.28 -12.05 -2.98
C MET A 99 -22.57 -12.56 -2.36
N HIS A 100 -22.66 -13.86 -2.07
CA HIS A 100 -23.79 -14.46 -1.36
C HIS A 100 -24.04 -13.80 0.00
N LYS A 101 -22.98 -13.56 0.77
CA LYS A 101 -23.07 -12.83 2.05
C LYS A 101 -23.45 -11.37 1.82
N ALA A 102 -22.80 -10.69 0.88
CA ALA A 102 -23.00 -9.25 0.66
C ALA A 102 -24.43 -8.91 0.24
N THR A 103 -25.02 -9.65 -0.72
CA THR A 103 -26.39 -9.41 -1.19
C THR A 103 -27.42 -9.65 -0.09
N ARG A 104 -27.22 -10.66 0.76
CA ARG A 104 -28.09 -10.95 1.92
C ARG A 104 -27.95 -9.96 3.08
N GLU A 105 -26.76 -9.40 3.28
CA GLU A 105 -26.54 -8.31 4.25
C GLU A 105 -27.17 -6.99 3.77
N ALA A 106 -27.18 -6.73 2.46
CA ALA A 106 -27.80 -5.55 1.86
C ALA A 106 -29.34 -5.56 1.99
N LYS A 107 -29.96 -6.75 1.97
CA LYS A 107 -31.43 -6.94 2.17
C LYS A 107 -32.30 -6.22 1.13
N VAL A 108 -31.75 -5.97 -0.06
CA VAL A 108 -32.48 -5.37 -1.20
C VAL A 108 -33.27 -6.46 -1.93
N HIS A 109 -32.55 -7.46 -2.46
CA HIS A 109 -33.15 -8.52 -3.28
C HIS A 109 -33.29 -9.87 -2.56
N THR A 110 -32.52 -10.11 -1.49
CA THR A 110 -32.46 -11.38 -0.76
C THR A 110 -32.02 -11.11 0.69
N SER A 111 -32.28 -12.03 1.62
CA SER A 111 -31.86 -11.88 3.03
C SER A 111 -31.64 -13.22 3.72
N TRP A 112 -31.02 -13.21 4.91
CA TRP A 112 -30.87 -14.41 5.74
C TRP A 112 -32.20 -15.00 6.24
N VAL A 113 -33.21 -14.16 6.45
CA VAL A 113 -34.50 -14.57 7.02
C VAL A 113 -35.47 -15.03 5.94
N ASN A 114 -35.50 -14.31 4.81
CA ASN A 114 -36.33 -14.62 3.66
C ASN A 114 -35.45 -14.68 2.40
N PRO A 115 -34.77 -15.82 2.14
CA PRO A 115 -33.87 -15.97 1.00
C PRO A 115 -34.64 -16.10 -0.31
N ARG A 116 -34.24 -15.34 -1.33
CA ARG A 116 -34.73 -15.48 -2.71
C ARG A 116 -33.76 -16.36 -3.49
N GLN A 117 -34.10 -17.65 -3.60
CA GLN A 117 -33.20 -18.69 -4.10
C GLN A 117 -32.85 -18.51 -5.59
N ASP A 118 -33.77 -17.97 -6.37
CA ASP A 118 -33.59 -17.62 -7.78
C ASP A 118 -32.59 -16.48 -7.97
N TYR A 119 -32.71 -15.39 -7.20
CA TYR A 119 -31.73 -14.30 -7.21
C TYR A 119 -30.36 -14.78 -6.73
N ASP A 120 -30.31 -15.51 -5.61
CA ASP A 120 -29.06 -16.08 -5.08
C ASP A 120 -28.37 -16.98 -6.12
N ALA A 121 -29.13 -17.84 -6.81
CA ALA A 121 -28.60 -18.73 -7.84
C ALA A 121 -28.10 -17.96 -9.07
N ALA A 122 -28.83 -16.93 -9.51
CA ALA A 122 -28.44 -16.10 -10.65
C ALA A 122 -27.14 -15.33 -10.37
N VAL A 123 -26.99 -14.72 -9.18
CA VAL A 123 -25.74 -14.04 -8.78
C VAL A 123 -24.59 -15.03 -8.71
N ASN A 124 -24.79 -16.20 -8.11
CA ASN A 124 -23.75 -17.23 -8.03
C ASN A 124 -23.32 -17.72 -9.42
N HIS A 125 -24.28 -17.94 -10.32
CA HIS A 125 -24.03 -18.36 -11.70
C HIS A 125 -23.25 -17.28 -12.47
N PHE A 126 -23.64 -16.02 -12.33
CA PHE A 126 -22.95 -14.89 -12.94
C PHE A 126 -21.48 -14.84 -12.50
N VAL A 127 -21.21 -14.86 -11.19
CA VAL A 127 -19.82 -14.86 -10.66
C VAL A 127 -19.05 -16.09 -11.16
N TYR A 128 -19.68 -17.26 -11.21
CA TYR A 128 -19.06 -18.47 -11.74
C TYR A 128 -18.64 -18.31 -13.20
N GLN A 129 -19.51 -17.78 -14.05
CA GLN A 129 -19.21 -17.55 -15.48
C GLN A 129 -18.14 -16.48 -15.68
N VAL A 130 -18.24 -15.36 -14.96
CA VAL A 130 -17.27 -14.24 -15.01
C VAL A 130 -15.86 -14.69 -14.63
N LEU A 131 -15.74 -15.67 -13.73
CA LEU A 131 -14.46 -16.25 -13.29
C LEU A 131 -14.22 -17.66 -13.82
N SER A 132 -14.93 -18.10 -14.85
CA SER A 132 -14.58 -19.34 -15.55
C SER A 132 -13.29 -19.08 -16.32
N TYR A 133 -12.21 -19.76 -15.93
CA TYR A 133 -10.89 -19.48 -16.50
C TYR A 133 -10.90 -19.78 -18.00
N ASP A 134 -10.70 -18.73 -18.78
CA ASP A 134 -10.45 -18.78 -20.20
C ASP A 134 -9.40 -17.71 -20.49
N PRO A 135 -8.17 -18.09 -20.90
CA PRO A 135 -7.11 -17.13 -21.17
C PRO A 135 -7.46 -16.20 -22.33
N ASP A 136 -8.44 -16.54 -23.17
CA ASP A 136 -8.92 -15.74 -24.29
C ASP A 136 -10.10 -14.83 -23.98
N ASP A 137 -10.71 -14.96 -22.79
CA ASP A 137 -11.81 -14.11 -22.36
C ASP A 137 -11.38 -12.63 -22.28
N PRO A 138 -12.06 -11.73 -23.02
CA PRO A 138 -11.69 -10.31 -23.07
C PRO A 138 -11.90 -9.59 -21.73
N PHE A 139 -12.90 -9.99 -20.94
CA PHE A 139 -13.10 -9.46 -19.60
C PHE A 139 -11.95 -9.88 -18.68
N LEU A 140 -11.56 -11.16 -18.66
CA LEU A 140 -10.46 -11.61 -17.80
C LEU A 140 -9.13 -10.95 -18.18
N LYS A 141 -8.84 -10.78 -19.48
CA LYS A 141 -7.67 -10.01 -19.96
C LYS A 141 -7.69 -8.57 -19.46
N SER A 142 -8.84 -7.88 -19.60
CA SER A 142 -9.02 -6.50 -19.17
C SER A 142 -8.92 -6.34 -17.64
N MET A 143 -9.64 -7.17 -16.89
CA MET A 143 -9.63 -7.20 -15.42
C MET A 143 -8.24 -7.47 -14.88
N ARG A 144 -7.51 -8.45 -15.44
CA ARG A 144 -6.12 -8.76 -15.04
C ARG A 144 -5.20 -7.56 -15.26
N SER A 145 -5.24 -6.93 -16.44
CA SER A 145 -4.40 -5.77 -16.75
C SER A 145 -4.66 -4.61 -15.80
N PHE A 146 -5.94 -4.34 -15.50
CA PHE A 146 -6.30 -3.31 -14.53
C PHE A 146 -5.89 -3.69 -13.10
N ALA A 147 -6.08 -4.95 -12.70
CA ALA A 147 -5.66 -5.47 -11.40
C ALA A 147 -4.14 -5.43 -11.21
N GLN A 148 -3.33 -5.63 -12.26
CA GLN A 148 -1.86 -5.45 -12.20
C GLN A 148 -1.50 -4.02 -11.78
N ARG A 149 -2.08 -3.03 -12.47
CA ARG A 149 -1.88 -1.61 -12.20
C ARG A 149 -2.35 -1.23 -10.80
N VAL A 150 -3.56 -1.64 -10.41
CA VAL A 150 -4.10 -1.35 -9.08
C VAL A 150 -3.34 -2.07 -7.98
N SER A 151 -2.89 -3.31 -8.20
CA SER A 151 -2.06 -4.04 -7.24
C SER A 151 -0.73 -3.35 -6.99
N PHE A 152 -0.07 -2.84 -8.04
CA PHE A 152 1.18 -2.11 -7.91
C PHE A 152 1.06 -0.91 -6.97
N TYR A 153 0.11 -0.02 -7.22
CA TYR A 153 -0.12 1.15 -6.36
C TYR A 153 -0.70 0.77 -4.99
N GLY A 154 -1.55 -0.26 -4.93
CA GLY A 154 -2.12 -0.78 -3.69
C GLY A 154 -1.06 -1.33 -2.73
N GLN A 155 -0.01 -1.97 -3.24
CA GLN A 155 1.13 -2.42 -2.44
C GLN A 155 1.89 -1.23 -1.83
N LEU A 156 2.10 -0.15 -2.59
CA LEU A 156 2.72 1.09 -2.08
C LEU A 156 1.85 1.75 -1.00
N ASN A 157 0.54 1.81 -1.19
CA ASN A 157 -0.41 2.30 -0.20
C ASN A 157 -0.42 1.45 1.08
N SER A 158 -0.37 0.12 0.93
CA SER A 158 -0.30 -0.82 2.07
C SER A 158 0.98 -0.63 2.89
N LEU A 159 2.11 -0.49 2.20
CA LEU A 159 3.40 -0.22 2.81
C LEU A 159 3.40 1.11 3.58
N ALA A 160 2.85 2.17 2.98
CA ALA A 160 2.70 3.48 3.63
C ALA A 160 1.81 3.38 4.88
N GLN A 161 0.63 2.77 4.77
CA GLN A 161 -0.28 2.55 5.91
C GLN A 161 0.37 1.70 7.01
N THR A 162 1.13 0.68 6.63
CA THR A 162 1.85 -0.18 7.58
C THR A 162 2.91 0.62 8.33
N LEU A 163 3.70 1.44 7.63
CA LEU A 163 4.71 2.26 8.29
C LEU A 163 4.07 3.27 9.24
N LEU A 164 3.02 3.97 8.80
CA LEU A 164 2.28 4.91 9.63
C LEU A 164 1.70 4.21 10.88
N LYS A 165 1.04 3.06 10.71
CA LYS A 165 0.51 2.23 11.81
C LYS A 165 1.61 1.88 12.83
N LEU A 166 2.77 1.44 12.33
CA LEU A 166 3.87 0.98 13.18
C LEU A 166 4.69 2.10 13.80
N THR A 167 4.55 3.36 13.37
CA THR A 167 5.37 4.48 13.86
C THR A 167 4.60 5.58 14.57
N SER A 168 3.29 5.67 14.34
CA SER A 168 2.40 6.63 15.00
C SER A 168 2.30 6.41 16.53
N PRO A 169 1.82 7.42 17.29
CA PRO A 169 1.51 7.28 18.71
C PRO A 169 0.43 6.23 18.96
N GLY A 170 0.69 5.30 19.89
CA GLY A 170 -0.20 4.18 20.20
C GLY A 170 0.49 2.82 20.16
N VAL A 171 -0.29 1.76 20.34
CA VAL A 171 0.19 0.37 20.27
C VAL A 171 -0.34 -0.22 18.95
N PRO A 172 0.54 -0.54 17.97
CA PRO A 172 0.13 -1.15 16.72
C PRO A 172 -0.37 -2.59 16.95
N ASP A 173 -1.45 -2.92 16.27
CA ASP A 173 -2.03 -4.26 16.23
C ASP A 173 -1.84 -4.86 14.83
N ILE A 174 -1.56 -6.16 14.78
CA ILE A 174 -1.27 -6.91 13.56
C ILE A 174 -2.15 -8.16 13.60
N TYR A 175 -3.13 -8.21 12.71
CA TYR A 175 -3.92 -9.40 12.54
C TYR A 175 -3.08 -10.53 11.93
N GLN A 176 -3.37 -11.76 12.34
CA GLN A 176 -2.58 -12.92 11.96
C GLN A 176 -2.49 -13.07 10.42
N GLY A 177 -1.28 -13.23 9.90
CA GLY A 177 -1.04 -13.41 8.48
C GLY A 177 -0.84 -12.11 7.70
N SER A 178 -1.20 -10.95 8.24
CA SER A 178 -1.10 -9.63 7.59
C SER A 178 0.35 -9.07 7.52
N GLU A 179 1.34 -9.83 7.97
CA GLU A 179 2.77 -9.54 7.76
C GLU A 179 3.24 -9.75 6.32
N LEU A 180 2.48 -10.53 5.54
CA LEU A 180 2.55 -10.58 4.08
C LEU A 180 1.32 -9.87 3.49
N TRP A 181 1.15 -9.93 2.18
CA TRP A 181 -0.06 -9.44 1.52
C TRP A 181 -1.27 -10.28 1.95
N ASP A 182 -2.21 -9.67 2.64
CA ASP A 182 -3.46 -10.27 3.07
C ASP A 182 -4.60 -9.74 2.21
N LEU A 183 -5.07 -10.56 1.27
CA LEU A 183 -6.17 -10.24 0.36
C LEU A 183 -7.50 -10.89 0.80
N SER A 184 -7.74 -10.96 2.11
CA SER A 184 -8.93 -11.56 2.67
C SER A 184 -10.15 -10.62 2.66
N LEU A 185 -11.31 -11.21 2.42
CA LEU A 185 -12.61 -10.56 2.49
C LEU A 185 -13.25 -10.79 3.87
N VAL A 186 -14.53 -10.46 4.02
CA VAL A 186 -15.26 -10.63 5.28
C VAL A 186 -15.28 -12.10 5.73
N ASP A 187 -15.40 -12.31 7.04
CA ASP A 187 -15.66 -13.62 7.66
C ASP A 187 -16.65 -14.48 6.83
N PRO A 188 -16.36 -15.78 6.62
CA PRO A 188 -15.23 -16.55 7.15
C PRO A 188 -13.93 -16.45 6.35
N ASP A 189 -13.86 -15.64 5.28
CA ASP A 189 -12.66 -15.59 4.42
C ASP A 189 -11.40 -15.08 5.16
N ASN A 190 -11.57 -14.12 6.07
CA ASN A 190 -10.51 -13.62 6.96
C ASN A 190 -10.15 -14.58 8.13
N ARG A 191 -10.76 -15.76 8.19
CA ARG A 191 -10.46 -16.81 9.20
C ARG A 191 -9.73 -18.02 8.61
N ARG A 192 -9.33 -17.97 7.34
CA ARG A 192 -8.51 -19.00 6.69
C ARG A 192 -7.20 -19.24 7.47
N PRO A 193 -6.66 -20.47 7.45
CA PRO A 193 -5.45 -20.81 8.19
C PRO A 193 -4.24 -20.02 7.68
N VAL A 194 -3.35 -19.67 8.60
CA VAL A 194 -2.09 -18.96 8.30
C VAL A 194 -0.94 -19.96 8.21
N ASP A 195 -0.20 -19.95 7.10
CA ASP A 195 1.03 -20.73 6.96
C ASP A 195 2.21 -20.07 7.69
N TYR A 196 2.29 -20.33 9.00
CA TYR A 196 3.38 -19.85 9.84
C TYR A 196 4.74 -20.47 9.51
N ALA A 197 4.80 -21.65 8.89
CA ALA A 197 6.06 -22.29 8.54
C ALA A 197 6.75 -21.49 7.42
N HIS A 198 6.00 -21.16 6.36
CA HIS A 198 6.48 -20.31 5.27
C HIS A 198 6.95 -18.94 5.77
N ARG A 199 6.15 -18.27 6.60
CA ARG A 199 6.48 -16.94 7.16
C ARG A 199 7.74 -16.94 8.02
N ARG A 200 7.92 -17.97 8.85
CA ARG A 200 9.14 -18.14 9.65
C ARG A 200 10.37 -18.34 8.77
N ALA A 201 10.25 -19.12 7.69
CA ALA A 201 11.34 -19.31 6.73
C ALA A 201 11.72 -18.00 6.03
N LEU A 202 10.74 -17.25 5.53
CA LEU A 202 10.96 -15.93 4.91
C LEU A 202 11.62 -14.95 5.89
N LEU A 203 11.13 -14.88 7.13
CA LEU A 203 11.70 -13.99 8.15
C LEU A 203 13.15 -14.36 8.48
N SER A 204 13.44 -15.66 8.62
CA SER A 204 14.80 -16.14 8.89
C SER A 204 15.76 -15.78 7.76
N ASP A 205 15.36 -15.95 6.50
CA ASP A 205 16.16 -15.54 5.33
C ASP A 205 16.42 -14.02 5.33
N LEU A 206 15.38 -13.22 5.55
CA LEU A 206 15.51 -11.75 5.62
C LEU A 206 16.45 -11.32 6.77
N GLN A 207 16.37 -11.96 7.94
CA GLN A 207 17.25 -11.70 9.07
C GLN A 207 18.72 -12.01 8.74
N GLN A 208 18.98 -13.17 8.13
CA GLN A 208 20.33 -13.57 7.72
C GLN A 208 20.92 -12.59 6.70
N ARG A 209 20.14 -12.21 5.68
CA ARG A 209 20.55 -11.23 4.65
C ARG A 209 20.77 -9.83 5.22
N THR A 210 19.95 -9.42 6.18
CA THR A 210 20.11 -8.12 6.87
C THR A 210 21.37 -8.09 7.72
N ALA A 211 21.68 -9.19 8.40
CA ALA A 211 22.90 -9.31 9.21
C ALA A 211 24.17 -9.36 8.36
N SER A 212 24.15 -10.05 7.21
CA SER A 212 25.32 -10.17 6.34
C SER A 212 25.67 -8.86 5.61
N THR A 213 24.67 -8.04 5.30
CA THR A 213 24.83 -6.77 4.55
C THR A 213 25.26 -5.57 5.41
N HIS A 214 25.36 -5.73 6.74
CA HIS A 214 25.75 -4.67 7.69
C HIS A 214 25.01 -3.33 7.42
N ASP A 215 25.77 -2.29 7.08
CA ASP A 215 25.33 -0.91 6.87
C ASP A 215 24.91 -0.60 5.43
N ASN A 216 25.12 -1.51 4.47
CA ASN A 216 24.73 -1.30 3.08
C ASN A 216 23.79 -2.41 2.59
N ARG A 217 22.49 -2.14 2.66
CA ARG A 217 21.43 -3.08 2.29
C ARG A 217 20.89 -2.83 0.88
N GLY A 218 21.63 -2.09 0.06
CA GLY A 218 21.22 -1.72 -1.29
C GLY A 218 20.82 -2.93 -2.13
N SER A 219 21.63 -3.99 -2.16
CA SER A 219 21.34 -5.20 -2.93
C SER A 219 20.07 -5.92 -2.49
N LEU A 220 19.85 -6.09 -1.18
CA LEU A 220 18.63 -6.67 -0.63
C LEU A 220 17.41 -5.85 -1.04
N MET A 221 17.52 -4.52 -0.97
CA MET A 221 16.46 -3.63 -1.40
C MET A 221 16.15 -3.75 -2.91
N GLN A 222 17.18 -3.91 -3.74
CA GLN A 222 16.99 -4.15 -5.17
C GLN A 222 16.20 -5.43 -5.44
N GLU A 223 16.48 -6.49 -4.68
CA GLU A 223 15.80 -7.78 -4.77
C GLU A 223 14.33 -7.68 -4.35
N LEU A 224 14.05 -7.05 -3.21
CA LEU A 224 12.68 -6.87 -2.71
C LEU A 224 11.84 -6.06 -3.70
N LEU A 225 12.39 -4.99 -4.28
CA LEU A 225 11.70 -4.19 -5.30
C LEU A 225 11.48 -4.93 -6.62
N ALA A 226 12.32 -5.92 -6.95
CA ALA A 226 12.17 -6.74 -8.15
C ALA A 226 11.10 -7.83 -8.01
N THR A 227 10.70 -8.18 -6.78
CA THR A 227 9.74 -9.26 -6.47
C THR A 227 8.63 -8.79 -5.52
N PRO A 228 7.91 -7.69 -5.84
CA PRO A 228 6.99 -7.06 -4.90
C PRO A 228 5.83 -7.98 -4.46
N ASN A 229 5.44 -8.92 -5.31
CA ASN A 229 4.28 -9.78 -5.09
C ASN A 229 4.50 -10.90 -4.05
N ASP A 230 5.74 -11.18 -3.65
CA ASP A 230 6.01 -12.26 -2.68
C ASP A 230 5.82 -11.87 -1.20
N GLY A 231 5.50 -10.60 -0.94
CA GLY A 231 5.22 -10.08 0.40
C GLY A 231 6.45 -9.84 1.27
N ARG A 232 7.66 -10.20 0.83
CA ARG A 232 8.89 -10.03 1.62
C ARG A 232 9.17 -8.58 1.93
N MET A 233 8.80 -7.64 1.07
CA MET A 233 8.97 -6.20 1.34
C MET A 233 8.14 -5.71 2.53
N LYS A 234 6.90 -6.18 2.69
CA LYS A 234 6.03 -5.84 3.82
C LYS A 234 6.55 -6.49 5.10
N LEU A 235 6.93 -7.77 5.03
CA LEU A 235 7.53 -8.49 6.15
C LEU A 235 8.83 -7.84 6.63
N TYR A 236 9.71 -7.47 5.68
CA TYR A 236 10.96 -6.76 5.95
C TYR A 236 10.70 -5.43 6.66
N LEU A 237 9.78 -4.62 6.13
CA LEU A 237 9.40 -3.36 6.76
C LEU A 237 8.93 -3.57 8.20
N MET A 238 8.00 -4.50 8.40
CA MET A 238 7.43 -4.75 9.72
C MET A 238 8.49 -5.22 10.70
N HIS A 239 9.38 -6.13 10.27
CA HIS A 239 10.46 -6.63 11.10
C HIS A 239 11.43 -5.51 11.51
N GLN A 240 11.87 -4.68 10.56
CA GLN A 240 12.80 -3.58 10.82
C GLN A 240 12.18 -2.56 11.77
N VAL A 241 10.94 -2.13 11.52
CA VAL A 241 10.28 -1.10 12.34
C VAL A 241 9.94 -1.63 13.72
N LEU A 242 9.45 -2.87 13.87
CA LEU A 242 9.16 -3.44 15.19
C LEU A 242 10.42 -3.66 16.02
N THR A 243 11.51 -4.10 15.39
CA THR A 243 12.82 -4.22 16.05
C THR A 243 13.32 -2.84 16.50
N PHE A 244 13.22 -1.85 15.62
CA PHE A 244 13.56 -0.46 15.93
C PHE A 244 12.70 0.08 17.08
N ARG A 245 11.38 -0.16 17.04
CA ARG A 245 10.42 0.24 18.07
C ARG A 245 10.75 -0.35 19.44
N ARG A 246 11.19 -1.62 19.47
CA ARG A 246 11.63 -2.32 20.68
C ARG A 246 12.95 -1.75 21.24
N GLN A 247 13.87 -1.33 20.38
CA GLN A 247 15.17 -0.77 20.77
C GLN A 247 15.08 0.70 21.22
N HIS A 248 14.14 1.47 20.65
CA HIS A 248 13.99 2.91 20.90
C HIS A 248 12.69 3.26 21.65
N GLN A 249 12.38 2.49 22.71
CA GLN A 249 11.10 2.61 23.45
C GLN A 249 10.80 4.04 23.92
N ALA A 250 11.83 4.80 24.31
CA ALA A 250 11.67 6.19 24.73
C ALA A 250 11.14 7.09 23.61
N VAL A 251 11.69 6.98 22.39
CA VAL A 251 11.18 7.70 21.21
C VAL A 251 9.72 7.35 20.99
N PHE A 252 9.36 6.08 21.15
CA PHE A 252 7.99 5.65 20.88
C PHE A 252 6.97 5.94 21.98
N GLY A 253 7.41 6.02 23.24
CA GLY A 253 6.56 6.21 24.40
C GLY A 253 6.53 7.63 24.99
N ARG A 254 7.57 8.45 24.74
CA ARG A 254 7.74 9.76 25.41
C ARG A 254 8.02 10.93 24.48
N SER A 255 8.36 10.69 23.20
CA SER A 255 8.65 11.80 22.28
C SER A 255 7.42 12.67 22.05
N GLN A 256 7.67 13.91 21.64
CA GLN A 256 6.65 14.73 20.99
C GLN A 256 6.36 14.18 19.58
N TYR A 257 5.13 14.36 19.10
CA TYR A 257 4.76 14.08 17.71
C TYR A 257 4.68 15.42 16.99
N GLN A 258 5.48 15.61 15.95
CA GLN A 258 5.56 16.86 15.19
C GLN A 258 5.26 16.58 13.72
N PRO A 259 4.12 17.04 13.17
CA PRO A 259 3.87 16.99 11.73
C PRO A 259 4.98 17.74 10.98
N LEU A 260 5.42 17.19 9.84
CA LEU A 260 6.40 17.83 8.98
C LEU A 260 5.73 18.25 7.67
N SER A 261 6.03 19.46 7.22
CA SER A 261 5.55 19.97 5.94
C SER A 261 6.58 19.67 4.84
N ALA A 262 6.07 19.17 3.71
CA ALA A 262 6.84 19.09 2.48
C ALA A 262 6.70 20.39 1.67
N SER A 263 7.66 20.65 0.79
CA SER A 263 7.67 21.79 -0.13
C SER A 263 8.34 21.36 -1.45
N GLY A 264 8.08 22.07 -2.54
CA GLY A 264 8.49 21.69 -3.90
C GLY A 264 7.35 21.06 -4.71
N ALA A 265 7.65 20.65 -5.95
CA ALA A 265 6.64 20.31 -6.95
C ALA A 265 5.75 19.11 -6.61
N LYS A 266 6.19 18.21 -5.71
CA LYS A 266 5.43 17.01 -5.29
C LYS A 266 5.11 17.00 -3.79
N ALA A 267 5.05 18.17 -3.15
CA ALA A 267 4.80 18.30 -1.71
C ALA A 267 3.49 17.64 -1.25
N GLU A 268 2.44 17.69 -2.07
CA GLU A 268 1.13 17.08 -1.77
C GLU A 268 1.16 15.55 -1.70
N HIS A 269 2.21 14.93 -2.24
CA HIS A 269 2.39 13.48 -2.27
C HIS A 269 3.19 12.95 -1.08
N VAL A 270 3.45 13.76 -0.05
CA VAL A 270 4.22 13.35 1.13
C VAL A 270 3.38 13.48 2.39
N CYS A 271 3.28 12.39 3.15
CA CYS A 271 2.83 12.41 4.53
C CYS A 271 4.02 12.13 5.45
N ALA A 272 4.34 13.08 6.33
CA ALA A 272 5.52 13.00 7.18
C ALA A 272 5.31 13.56 8.58
N PHE A 273 6.05 12.99 9.54
CA PHE A 273 6.12 13.48 10.91
C PHE A 273 7.47 13.13 11.55
N ALA A 274 7.86 13.89 12.56
CA ALA A 274 8.98 13.60 13.43
C ALA A 274 8.52 13.18 14.83
N ARG A 275 9.39 12.42 15.49
CA ARG A 275 9.30 12.01 16.89
C ARG A 275 10.59 12.40 17.59
N ASN A 276 10.51 13.48 18.36
CA ASN A 276 11.69 14.14 18.91
C ASN A 276 11.79 13.97 20.44
N LEU A 277 12.98 13.60 20.87
CA LEU A 277 13.51 13.71 22.24
C LEU A 277 14.77 14.61 22.18
N PRO A 278 15.23 15.15 23.32
CA PRO A 278 16.41 16.04 23.35
C PRO A 278 17.69 15.43 22.75
N ASP A 279 17.85 14.10 22.81
CA ASP A 279 19.03 13.35 22.42
C ASP A 279 18.79 12.36 21.26
N GLN A 280 17.51 12.14 20.88
CA GLN A 280 17.10 11.18 19.85
C GLN A 280 15.99 11.77 18.99
N SER A 281 16.12 11.61 17.67
CA SER A 281 15.08 12.01 16.72
C SER A 281 14.78 10.86 15.77
N MET A 282 13.49 10.74 15.41
CA MET A 282 13.02 9.86 14.36
C MET A 282 12.15 10.63 13.37
N ILE A 283 12.45 10.53 12.08
CA ILE A 283 11.60 11.09 11.01
C ILE A 283 10.93 9.94 10.27
N VAL A 284 9.63 10.08 10.02
CA VAL A 284 8.83 9.18 9.21
C VAL A 284 8.30 9.94 8.01
N ALA A 285 8.50 9.40 6.81
CA ALA A 285 7.88 9.93 5.59
C ALA A 285 7.42 8.78 4.68
N VAL A 286 6.20 8.91 4.15
CA VAL A 286 5.58 7.98 3.20
C VAL A 286 4.97 8.74 2.02
N PRO A 287 4.94 8.15 0.81
CA PRO A 287 4.21 8.72 -0.29
C PRO A 287 2.71 8.54 -0.07
N VAL A 288 1.94 9.47 -0.59
CA VAL A 288 0.49 9.37 -0.72
C VAL A 288 0.11 9.81 -2.14
N LEU A 289 -1.06 9.36 -2.60
CA LEU A 289 -1.56 9.70 -3.94
C LEU A 289 -0.54 9.34 -5.03
N VAL A 290 -0.10 8.07 -5.03
CA VAL A 290 1.09 7.63 -5.77
C VAL A 290 0.83 7.58 -7.28
N VAL A 291 -0.42 7.39 -7.71
CA VAL A 291 -0.76 7.42 -9.14
C VAL A 291 -0.48 8.83 -9.67
N GLY A 292 -0.95 9.85 -8.96
CA GLY A 292 -0.68 11.26 -9.30
C GLY A 292 0.82 11.59 -9.24
N LEU A 293 1.53 11.07 -8.23
CA LEU A 293 2.97 11.27 -8.07
C LEU A 293 3.74 10.82 -9.32
N THR A 294 3.38 9.65 -9.87
CA THR A 294 4.03 9.06 -11.05
C THR A 294 3.36 9.45 -12.37
N ASN A 295 2.42 10.39 -12.37
CA ASN A 295 1.60 10.76 -13.54
C ASN A 295 0.97 9.54 -14.24
N GLY A 296 0.49 8.56 -13.48
CA GLY A 296 -0.10 7.32 -13.98
C GLY A 296 0.88 6.31 -14.58
N VAL A 297 2.19 6.54 -14.57
CA VAL A 297 3.19 5.56 -15.03
C VAL A 297 3.44 4.52 -13.94
N VAL A 298 3.24 3.23 -14.24
CA VAL A 298 3.51 2.13 -13.31
C VAL A 298 5.02 1.98 -13.13
N GLN A 299 5.57 2.69 -12.14
CA GLN A 299 6.98 2.68 -11.80
C GLN A 299 7.18 2.91 -10.31
N GLN A 300 8.30 2.42 -9.78
CA GLN A 300 8.65 2.69 -8.38
C GLN A 300 8.86 4.21 -8.19
N PRO A 301 8.21 4.85 -7.20
CA PRO A 301 8.27 6.31 -6.98
C PRO A 301 9.60 6.74 -6.34
N LEU A 302 10.70 6.57 -7.08
CA LEU A 302 12.07 6.64 -6.59
C LEU A 302 12.88 7.68 -7.38
N GLY A 303 13.77 8.38 -6.67
CA GLY A 303 14.76 9.25 -7.28
C GLY A 303 14.22 10.62 -7.71
N GLN A 304 15.15 11.47 -8.14
CA GLN A 304 14.89 12.86 -8.48
C GLN A 304 13.95 13.02 -9.69
N GLN A 305 13.90 12.04 -10.60
CA GLN A 305 12.99 12.07 -11.75
C GLN A 305 11.51 12.06 -11.33
N VAL A 306 11.19 11.44 -10.19
CA VAL A 306 9.82 11.39 -9.64
C VAL A 306 9.58 12.55 -8.68
N TRP A 307 10.52 12.80 -7.76
CA TRP A 307 10.33 13.74 -6.66
C TRP A 307 10.75 15.19 -6.95
N GLY A 308 11.51 15.42 -8.02
CA GLY A 308 11.92 16.76 -8.44
C GLY A 308 12.70 17.52 -7.36
N ASP A 309 12.21 18.72 -7.05
CA ASP A 309 12.73 19.62 -6.03
C ASP A 309 12.03 19.47 -4.68
N THR A 310 11.35 18.35 -4.43
CA THR A 310 10.56 18.15 -3.20
C THR A 310 11.44 17.88 -1.99
N TRP A 311 11.20 18.58 -0.88
CA TRP A 311 11.95 18.47 0.36
C TRP A 311 11.05 18.55 1.60
N LEU A 312 11.57 18.15 2.76
CA LEU A 312 10.89 18.18 4.06
C LEU A 312 11.53 19.21 5.00
N ALA A 313 10.72 20.08 5.59
CA ALA A 313 11.18 20.98 6.64
C ALA A 313 11.45 20.18 7.92
N LEU A 314 12.65 20.33 8.51
CA LEU A 314 12.99 19.76 9.82
C LEU A 314 13.26 20.88 10.82
N PRO A 315 12.20 21.49 11.38
CA PRO A 315 12.37 22.46 12.46
C PRO A 315 13.12 21.81 13.63
N ASP A 316 13.95 22.60 14.31
CA ASP A 316 14.69 22.18 15.52
C ASP A 316 15.77 21.12 15.30
N VAL A 317 16.16 20.86 14.04
CA VAL A 317 17.28 19.97 13.69
C VAL A 317 18.42 20.78 13.10
N ALA A 318 19.60 20.70 13.73
CA ALA A 318 20.77 21.44 13.29
C ALA A 318 21.30 20.94 11.94
N VAL A 319 21.75 21.86 11.08
CA VAL A 319 22.55 21.57 9.89
C VAL A 319 23.78 20.74 10.27
N GLY A 320 24.10 19.73 9.45
CA GLY A 320 25.14 18.74 9.70
C GLY A 320 24.67 17.54 10.52
N THR A 321 23.44 17.53 11.05
CA THR A 321 22.89 16.35 11.74
C THR A 321 22.78 15.19 10.76
N GLN A 322 23.31 14.02 11.13
CA GLN A 322 23.25 12.82 10.30
C GLN A 322 22.14 11.91 10.76
N TYR A 323 21.33 11.43 9.82
CA TYR A 323 20.33 10.41 10.06
C TYR A 323 20.71 9.14 9.32
N ARG A 324 20.42 7.98 9.94
CA ARG A 324 20.53 6.67 9.28
C ARG A 324 19.17 6.13 8.88
N HIS A 325 19.03 5.64 7.65
CA HIS A 325 17.83 4.99 7.14
C HIS A 325 17.68 3.58 7.71
N VAL A 326 16.58 3.29 8.39
CA VAL A 326 16.35 1.99 9.06
C VAL A 326 16.29 0.82 8.06
N PHE A 327 15.82 1.05 6.84
CA PHE A 327 15.66 -0.01 5.82
C PHE A 327 16.91 -0.21 4.96
N THR A 328 17.60 0.85 4.56
CA THR A 328 18.73 0.74 3.61
C THR A 328 20.09 0.77 4.32
N GLY A 329 20.16 1.34 5.53
CA GLY A 329 21.40 1.61 6.26
C GLY A 329 22.12 2.89 5.82
N GLU A 330 21.64 3.53 4.76
CA GLU A 330 22.16 4.78 4.19
C GLU A 330 22.17 5.92 5.21
N GLN A 331 23.15 6.81 5.12
CA GLN A 331 23.22 8.02 5.95
C GLN A 331 22.90 9.26 5.12
N VAL A 332 22.06 10.14 5.67
CA VAL A 332 21.70 11.42 5.08
C VAL A 332 22.06 12.53 6.06
N THR A 333 22.63 13.61 5.54
CA THR A 333 23.02 14.78 6.35
C THR A 333 22.02 15.91 6.11
N VAL A 334 21.57 16.55 7.19
CA VAL A 334 20.76 17.76 7.13
C VAL A 334 21.60 18.91 6.59
N ASP A 335 21.14 19.58 5.54
CA ASP A 335 21.84 20.69 4.88
C ASP A 335 20.93 21.90 4.72
N GLN A 336 21.46 23.12 4.72
CA GLN A 336 20.66 24.35 4.63
C GLN A 336 20.05 24.53 3.24
N TRP A 337 18.80 24.99 3.16
CA TRP A 337 18.16 25.40 1.90
C TRP A 337 17.86 26.89 1.90
N ASP A 338 18.55 27.63 1.05
CA ASP A 338 18.15 29.00 0.70
C ASP A 338 17.14 28.91 -0.45
N THR A 339 15.93 29.43 -0.24
CA THR A 339 14.92 29.50 -1.30
C THR A 339 15.48 30.24 -2.51
N PRO A 340 15.41 29.69 -3.74
CA PRO A 340 15.59 30.52 -4.91
C PRO A 340 14.40 31.47 -4.98
N HIS A 341 14.61 32.76 -4.72
CA HIS A 341 13.59 33.80 -4.89
C HIS A 341 13.02 33.76 -6.33
N PRO A 342 11.71 33.58 -6.52
CA PRO A 342 11.05 33.96 -7.76
C PRO A 342 10.47 35.37 -7.58
N GLY A 343 11.29 36.41 -7.70
CA GLY A 343 10.81 37.80 -7.63
C GLY A 343 11.92 38.82 -7.47
N PRO A 344 11.75 40.05 -8.03
CA PRO A 344 12.80 41.05 -8.06
C PRO A 344 13.12 41.52 -6.64
N SER A 345 14.40 41.80 -6.41
CA SER A 345 15.01 42.23 -5.16
C SER A 345 14.13 43.19 -4.34
N PRO A 346 13.97 42.99 -3.01
CA PRO A 346 13.35 44.00 -2.18
C PRO A 346 14.21 45.27 -2.21
N LYS A 347 13.57 46.44 -2.29
CA LYS A 347 14.25 47.71 -2.05
C LYS A 347 14.80 47.71 -0.63
N GLU A 348 16.04 48.18 -0.50
CA GLU A 348 16.76 48.29 0.76
C GLU A 348 15.92 49.00 1.83
N GLY A 349 15.77 48.35 2.99
CA GLY A 349 15.24 48.99 4.19
C GLY A 349 14.06 48.30 4.84
N GLU A 350 14.15 47.00 5.15
CA GLU A 350 13.34 46.39 6.21
C GLU A 350 14.04 45.11 6.68
N GLY A 351 14.37 45.04 7.97
CA GLY A 351 15.08 43.91 8.56
C GLY A 351 14.20 42.66 8.58
N SER A 352 14.61 41.61 7.88
CA SER A 352 13.97 40.30 7.94
C SER A 352 14.75 39.36 8.85
N MET A 353 14.11 39.03 9.97
CA MET A 353 14.58 38.08 10.97
C MET A 353 13.80 36.77 10.79
N TRP A 354 14.13 35.95 9.79
CA TRP A 354 13.59 34.59 9.63
C TRP A 354 14.59 33.68 8.90
N GLY A 355 15.57 33.14 9.63
CA GLY A 355 16.37 32.01 9.17
C GLY A 355 15.66 30.71 9.56
N GLN A 356 14.75 30.21 8.73
CA GLN A 356 14.24 28.84 8.89
C GLN A 356 15.36 27.87 8.49
N GLN A 357 15.71 26.96 9.39
CA GLN A 357 16.65 25.88 9.14
C GLN A 357 15.92 24.81 8.35
N VAL A 358 16.36 24.58 7.12
CA VAL A 358 15.72 23.68 6.15
C VAL A 358 16.66 22.52 5.85
N CYS A 359 16.13 21.39 5.36
CA CYS A 359 16.92 20.28 4.80
C CYS A 359 16.98 20.34 3.28
N ARG A 360 18.18 20.42 2.73
CA ARG A 360 18.46 20.24 1.33
C ARG A 360 18.72 18.77 1.03
N TRP A 361 17.82 18.17 0.24
CA TRP A 361 18.15 17.06 -0.65
C TRP A 361 18.82 17.66 -1.89
N GLN A 362 20.14 17.90 -1.87
CA GLN A 362 20.87 18.23 -3.10
C GLN A 362 21.32 16.96 -3.79
N ALA A 363 20.75 16.72 -4.97
CA ALA A 363 21.17 15.69 -5.88
C ALA A 363 22.65 15.90 -6.28
N SER A 364 23.53 15.08 -5.71
CA SER A 364 24.80 14.70 -6.32
C SER A 364 25.14 13.28 -5.87
N PHE A 365 24.59 12.35 -6.65
CA PHE A 365 24.88 10.92 -6.73
C PHE A 365 24.72 10.07 -5.46
N ILE A 366 23.57 9.40 -5.39
CA ILE A 366 23.45 8.13 -4.68
C ILE A 366 22.98 7.07 -5.69
N HIS A 367 23.85 6.09 -5.95
CA HIS A 367 23.50 4.81 -6.57
C HIS A 367 22.81 3.88 -5.55
N ALA A 368 21.93 4.43 -4.72
CA ALA A 368 21.01 3.69 -3.88
C ALA A 368 19.60 4.15 -4.26
N ARG A 369 18.84 3.19 -4.78
CA ARG A 369 17.43 3.34 -5.14
C ARG A 369 16.71 3.97 -3.95
N TRP A 370 16.01 5.10 -4.14
CA TRP A 370 15.14 5.66 -3.11
C TRP A 370 14.20 4.58 -2.57
N HIS A 371 13.74 4.73 -1.33
CA HIS A 371 12.73 3.85 -0.74
C HIS A 371 11.63 4.77 -0.23
N CYS A 372 10.41 4.57 -0.72
CA CYS A 372 9.23 5.36 -0.37
C CYS A 372 8.74 5.14 1.08
N LEU A 373 9.60 4.67 1.96
CA LEU A 373 9.29 4.38 3.34
C LEU A 373 10.56 4.71 4.07
N SER A 374 10.54 5.77 4.87
CA SER A 374 11.75 6.16 5.58
C SER A 374 11.51 6.30 7.07
N VAL A 375 12.43 5.70 7.82
CA VAL A 375 12.63 5.94 9.25
C VAL A 375 14.08 6.31 9.40
N TRP A 376 14.34 7.50 9.92
CA TRP A 376 15.66 8.12 10.00
C TRP A 376 16.03 8.36 11.46
N THR A 377 17.26 8.04 11.90
CA THR A 377 17.62 8.12 13.32
C THR A 377 18.95 8.81 13.58
N TYR A 378 19.03 9.63 14.64
CA TYR A 378 20.27 10.22 15.16
C TYR A 378 20.47 9.90 16.65
N ASN A 379 21.70 9.58 17.04
CA ASN A 379 22.15 9.50 18.43
C ASN A 379 23.26 10.52 18.64
N ARG A 380 23.07 11.48 19.54
CA ARG A 380 24.16 12.38 19.98
C ARG A 380 25.10 11.60 20.91
N PRO A 381 26.42 11.60 20.72
CA PRO A 381 27.33 11.02 21.72
C PRO A 381 27.23 11.82 23.02
N ILE A 382 27.00 11.11 24.13
CA ILE A 382 27.07 11.68 25.49
C ILE A 382 28.51 12.15 25.70
N ARG A 383 28.72 13.45 25.91
CA ARG A 383 30.02 14.01 26.32
C ARG A 383 30.24 13.84 27.80
#